data_AF-A0A1A9RNP3-F1
#
_entry.id   AF-A0A1A9RNP3-F1
#
_cell.length_a   1.000
_cell.length_b   1.000
_cell.length_c   1.000
_cell.angle_alpha   90.00
_cell.angle_beta   90.00
_cell.angle_gamma   90.00
#
_symmetry.space_group_name_H-M   'P 1'
#
loop_
_entity.id
_entity.type
_entity.pdbx_description
1 polymer ?
#
loop_
_entity_poly.entity_id
_entity_poly.type
_entity_poly.pdbx_seq_one_letter_code
_entity_poly.pdbx_strand_id
1 'polypeptide(L)'
;MPRAQTPEQIVQLYYRNYSQQHRCFRASPSYAELEYTSNEGGEFCMRQTKREIRQTAQGRLMYLLYTGDMFDFNKGESSGGWKQSGLAGIFVLKQESGGWQLLAAKHYIEIGTYGLTPEAKYWSFRQFGRERWGFMAPMSYLKHGYASSEILIFIHNGAGKISKSRITTKTSNGYYLNNCDTNPETYQPNTPAEREKCRAEWYELSTSFRIMPHARPTAGFYPLQLTVSGFNGFKRYRNQAFLIHYNAAKESYVEPQTYPLANK
;
A
#
# COMPACT_ATOMS: atom_id res chain seq x y z
N MET A 1 22.48 21.05 -24.99
CA MET A 1 21.09 20.74 -24.56
C MET A 1 21.08 19.32 -24.00
N PRO A 2 20.45 19.05 -22.83
CA PRO A 2 20.32 17.68 -22.33
C PRO A 2 19.59 16.81 -23.36
N ARG A 3 20.08 15.60 -23.59
CA ARG A 3 19.49 14.66 -24.57
C ARG A 3 18.10 14.25 -24.08
N ALA A 4 17.11 14.30 -24.98
CA ALA A 4 15.79 13.75 -24.72
C ALA A 4 15.89 12.29 -24.24
N GLN A 5 15.35 12.00 -23.06
CA GLN A 5 15.33 10.64 -22.51
C GLN A 5 13.96 9.98 -22.71
N THR A 6 13.95 8.69 -23.01
CA THR A 6 12.74 7.88 -22.94
C THR A 6 12.41 7.56 -21.47
N PRO A 7 11.14 7.25 -21.13
CA PRO A 7 10.77 6.81 -19.79
C PRO A 7 11.61 5.62 -19.28
N GLU A 8 11.91 4.66 -20.16
CA GLU A 8 12.68 3.47 -19.85
C GLU A 8 14.13 3.82 -19.50
N GLN A 9 14.75 4.75 -20.24
CA GLN A 9 16.10 5.25 -19.94
C GLN A 9 16.17 5.92 -18.58
N ILE A 10 15.12 6.63 -18.17
CA ILE A 10 15.05 7.27 -16.85
C ILE A 10 14.91 6.21 -15.75
N VAL A 11 14.02 5.22 -15.93
CA VAL A 11 13.83 4.14 -14.95
C VAL A 11 15.10 3.29 -14.80
N GLN A 12 15.84 3.06 -15.89
CA GLN A 12 17.12 2.33 -15.89
C GLN A 12 18.21 2.98 -15.03
N LEU A 13 18.12 4.28 -14.72
CA LEU A 13 19.04 4.92 -13.78
C LEU A 13 18.91 4.35 -12.36
N TYR A 14 17.70 3.87 -12.02
CA TYR A 14 17.35 3.29 -10.72
C TYR A 14 17.39 1.77 -10.74
N TYR A 15 16.87 1.16 -11.82
CA TYR A 15 16.90 -0.29 -12.00
C TYR A 15 17.84 -0.66 -13.16
N ARG A 16 19.14 -0.73 -12.86
CA ARG A 16 20.18 -0.82 -13.88
C ARG A 16 20.22 -2.16 -14.61
N ASN A 17 19.82 -3.24 -13.95
CA ASN A 17 20.05 -4.60 -14.41
C ASN A 17 18.77 -5.19 -15.01
N TYR A 18 18.56 -5.08 -16.33
CA TYR A 18 17.42 -5.74 -16.97
C TYR A 18 17.75 -7.20 -17.32
N SER A 19 16.99 -8.14 -16.76
CA SER A 19 17.07 -9.55 -17.13
C SER A 19 16.24 -9.81 -18.38
N GLN A 20 16.90 -10.14 -19.49
CA GLN A 20 16.21 -10.54 -20.72
C GLN A 20 15.44 -11.85 -20.56
N GLN A 21 16.03 -12.82 -19.85
CA GLN A 21 15.43 -14.13 -19.58
C GLN A 21 14.10 -14.01 -18.83
N HIS A 22 14.08 -13.22 -17.75
CA HIS A 22 12.91 -13.11 -16.88
C HIS A 22 12.02 -11.90 -17.18
N ARG A 23 12.41 -11.09 -18.18
CA ARG A 23 11.70 -9.91 -18.68
C ARG A 23 11.31 -8.94 -17.56
N CYS A 24 12.28 -8.60 -16.72
CA CYS A 24 12.11 -7.68 -15.59
C CYS A 24 13.43 -7.00 -15.27
N PHE A 25 13.35 -5.88 -14.55
CA PHE A 25 14.52 -5.31 -13.92
C PHE A 25 14.83 -6.05 -12.62
N ARG A 26 16.07 -6.50 -12.47
CA ARG A 26 16.64 -6.99 -11.22
C ARG A 26 16.95 -5.79 -10.33
N ALA A 27 16.28 -5.75 -9.19
CA ALA A 27 16.52 -4.78 -8.13
C ALA A 27 17.04 -5.51 -6.89
N SER A 28 18.09 -4.96 -6.29
CA SER A 28 18.72 -5.50 -5.07
C SER A 28 19.01 -4.30 -4.16
N PRO A 29 17.97 -3.75 -3.49
CA PRO A 29 18.12 -2.54 -2.68
C PRO A 29 19.07 -2.80 -1.50
N SER A 30 19.82 -1.77 -1.12
CA SER A 30 20.63 -1.80 0.08
C SER A 30 19.76 -1.67 1.34
N TYR A 31 20.34 -2.01 2.49
CA TYR A 31 19.69 -1.86 3.80
C TYR A 31 19.14 -0.44 4.05
N ALA A 32 19.89 0.59 3.64
CA ALA A 32 19.51 1.99 3.83
C ALA A 32 18.30 2.43 2.98
N GLU A 33 17.92 1.62 1.98
CA GLU A 33 16.82 1.90 1.06
C GLU A 33 15.54 1.15 1.42
N LEU A 34 15.60 0.23 2.40
CA LEU A 34 14.47 -0.55 2.89
C LEU A 34 13.87 0.09 4.16
N GLU A 35 12.55 -0.08 4.32
CA GLU A 35 11.80 0.32 5.51
C GLU A 35 11.88 -0.76 6.60
N TYR A 36 12.01 -2.03 6.21
CA TYR A 36 12.12 -3.21 7.05
C TYR A 36 13.35 -4.03 6.71
N THR A 37 13.96 -4.62 7.74
CA THR A 37 15.17 -5.44 7.58
C THR A 37 14.87 -6.84 7.03
N SER A 38 13.61 -7.27 7.02
CA SER A 38 13.24 -8.64 6.60
C SER A 38 13.53 -8.93 5.13
N ASN A 39 13.65 -7.90 4.29
CA ASN A 39 13.98 -8.00 2.87
C ASN A 39 15.47 -7.83 2.57
N GLU A 40 16.33 -7.81 3.60
CA GLU A 40 17.78 -7.68 3.44
C GLU A 40 18.35 -8.79 2.54
N GLY A 41 19.27 -8.41 1.64
CA GLY A 41 19.91 -9.32 0.69
C GLY A 41 18.97 -9.86 -0.39
N GLY A 42 17.71 -9.42 -0.42
CA GLY A 42 16.71 -9.84 -1.37
C GLY A 42 16.93 -9.28 -2.77
N GLU A 43 16.55 -10.09 -3.76
CA GLU A 43 16.48 -9.66 -5.15
C GLU A 43 15.04 -9.65 -5.62
N PHE A 44 14.70 -8.69 -6.46
CA PHE A 44 13.33 -8.44 -6.89
C PHE A 44 13.27 -8.34 -8.40
N CYS A 45 12.19 -8.89 -8.97
CA CYS A 45 11.95 -8.89 -10.40
C CYS A 45 10.89 -7.83 -10.75
N MET A 46 11.35 -6.58 -10.90
CA MET A 46 10.52 -5.40 -11.10
C MET A 46 10.00 -5.30 -12.54
N ARG A 47 8.67 -5.19 -12.69
CA ARG A 47 7.98 -5.03 -13.98
C ARG A 47 7.10 -3.80 -13.95
N GLN A 48 6.90 -3.17 -15.11
CA GLN A 48 5.96 -2.05 -15.21
C GLN A 48 4.53 -2.60 -15.10
N THR A 49 3.85 -2.23 -14.03
CA THR A 49 2.51 -2.71 -13.67
C THR A 49 1.43 -1.80 -14.23
N LYS A 50 1.64 -0.47 -14.15
CA LYS A 50 0.74 0.53 -14.73
C LYS A 50 1.48 1.75 -15.24
N ARG A 51 0.88 2.39 -16.23
CA ARG A 51 1.31 3.67 -16.80
C ARG A 51 0.10 4.56 -17.01
N GLU A 52 0.16 5.78 -16.51
CA GLU A 52 -0.92 6.76 -16.60
C GLU A 52 -0.36 8.10 -17.03
N ILE A 53 -1.11 8.86 -17.82
CA ILE A 53 -0.72 10.19 -18.28
C ILE A 53 -1.80 11.18 -17.87
N ARG A 54 -1.42 12.32 -17.30
CA ARG A 54 -2.35 13.40 -16.95
C ARG A 54 -1.85 14.73 -17.45
N GLN A 55 -2.76 15.53 -17.97
CA GLN A 55 -2.52 16.95 -18.18
C GLN A 55 -2.75 17.65 -16.84
N THR A 56 -1.77 18.43 -16.40
CA THR A 56 -1.79 19.15 -15.12
C THR A 56 -1.44 20.62 -15.36
N ALA A 57 -1.61 21.44 -14.33
CA ALA A 57 -1.11 22.82 -14.36
C ALA A 57 0.42 22.91 -14.58
N GLN A 58 1.17 21.84 -14.27
CA GLN A 58 2.62 21.77 -14.47
C GLN A 58 3.00 21.19 -15.85
N GLY A 59 2.03 20.94 -16.72
CA GLY A 59 2.24 20.29 -18.01
C GLY A 59 1.81 18.82 -18.00
N ARG A 60 2.28 18.06 -18.99
CA ARG A 60 1.92 16.66 -19.16
C ARG A 60 2.81 15.79 -18.29
N LEU A 61 2.20 15.08 -17.35
CA LEU A 61 2.89 14.17 -16.43
C LEU A 61 2.58 12.71 -16.78
N MET A 62 3.59 11.85 -16.68
CA MET A 62 3.49 10.40 -16.78
C MET A 62 3.79 9.76 -15.43
N TYR A 63 2.86 8.96 -14.94
CA TYR A 63 2.97 8.18 -13.72
C TYR A 63 3.25 6.74 -14.09
N LEU A 64 4.36 6.21 -13.62
CA LEU A 64 4.76 4.82 -13.82
C LEU A 64 4.74 4.12 -12.47
N LEU A 65 4.08 2.96 -12.46
CA LEU A 65 4.12 2.03 -11.35
C LEU A 65 4.88 0.79 -11.81
N TYR A 66 5.91 0.45 -11.07
CA TYR A 66 6.60 -0.82 -11.13
C TYR A 66 6.28 -1.62 -9.87
N THR A 67 6.05 -2.92 -10.02
CA THR A 67 6.00 -3.85 -8.88
C THR A 67 6.91 -5.03 -9.17
N GLY A 68 7.51 -5.60 -8.13
CA GLY A 68 8.36 -6.76 -8.25
C GLY A 68 8.27 -7.63 -7.03
N ASP A 69 8.04 -8.92 -7.28
CA ASP A 69 8.09 -9.94 -6.27
C ASP A 69 9.56 -10.28 -5.98
N MET A 70 9.82 -10.75 -4.76
CA MET A 70 11.11 -11.29 -4.39
C MET A 70 11.38 -12.56 -5.20
N PHE A 71 12.55 -12.63 -5.82
CA PHE A 71 12.81 -13.55 -6.93
C PHE A 71 14.22 -14.12 -6.86
N ASP A 72 14.34 -15.44 -6.96
CA ASP A 72 15.62 -16.12 -7.16
C ASP A 72 15.91 -16.17 -8.66
N PHE A 73 16.85 -15.34 -9.12
CA PHE A 73 17.22 -15.27 -10.54
C PHE A 73 17.94 -16.53 -11.07
N ASN A 74 18.52 -17.35 -10.18
CA ASN A 74 19.17 -18.61 -10.57
C ASN A 74 18.13 -19.70 -10.80
N LYS A 75 17.09 -19.76 -9.97
CA LYS A 75 16.00 -20.74 -10.08
C LYS A 75 14.87 -20.29 -11.02
N GLY A 76 14.71 -18.98 -11.21
CA GLY A 76 13.66 -18.42 -12.04
C GLY A 76 12.28 -18.42 -11.38
N GLU A 77 12.23 -18.37 -10.04
CA GLU A 77 10.97 -18.44 -9.27
C GLU A 77 10.94 -17.44 -8.11
N SER A 78 9.74 -17.24 -7.55
CA SER A 78 9.56 -16.37 -6.38
C SER A 78 10.20 -17.01 -5.13
N SER A 79 10.90 -16.21 -4.34
CA SER A 79 11.72 -16.70 -3.20
C SER A 79 11.32 -16.13 -1.85
N GLY A 80 10.18 -15.41 -1.78
CA GLY A 80 9.74 -14.71 -0.58
C GLY A 80 9.31 -15.61 0.58
N GLY A 81 9.83 -15.33 1.77
CA GLY A 81 9.41 -15.90 3.04
C GLY A 81 8.29 -15.11 3.73
N TRP A 82 7.69 -15.70 4.77
CA TRP A 82 6.52 -15.15 5.47
C TRP A 82 6.63 -13.69 5.97
N LYS A 83 7.83 -13.24 6.39
CA LYS A 83 8.09 -11.86 6.85
C LYS A 83 8.55 -10.93 5.74
N GLN A 84 8.70 -11.43 4.52
CA GLN A 84 9.24 -10.68 3.40
C GLN A 84 8.11 -10.02 2.62
N SER A 85 8.41 -8.87 2.03
CA SER A 85 7.48 -8.08 1.22
C SER A 85 7.99 -8.03 -0.20
N GLY A 86 7.11 -7.87 -1.18
CA GLY A 86 7.53 -7.43 -2.50
C GLY A 86 7.87 -5.93 -2.51
N LEU A 87 8.19 -5.39 -3.68
CA LEU A 87 8.51 -3.98 -3.87
C LEU A 87 7.58 -3.29 -4.85
N ALA A 88 7.26 -2.03 -4.57
CA ALA A 88 6.74 -1.06 -5.52
C ALA A 88 7.76 0.04 -5.79
N GLY A 89 7.76 0.52 -7.03
CA GLY A 89 8.50 1.67 -7.49
C GLY A 89 7.59 2.63 -8.24
N ILE A 90 7.66 3.91 -7.91
CA ILE A 90 6.82 4.93 -8.54
C ILE A 90 7.72 6.02 -9.08
N PHE A 91 7.46 6.36 -10.34
CA PHE A 91 8.15 7.43 -11.06
C PHE A 91 7.11 8.37 -11.64
N VAL A 92 7.36 9.67 -11.48
CA VAL A 92 6.60 10.72 -12.13
C VAL A 92 7.54 11.43 -13.06
N LEU A 93 7.20 11.43 -14.34
CA LEU A 93 7.95 12.08 -15.39
C LEU A 93 7.17 13.29 -15.90
N LYS A 94 7.86 14.37 -16.22
CA LYS A 94 7.29 15.54 -16.88
C LYS A 94 7.74 15.56 -18.34
N GLN A 95 6.81 15.86 -19.25
CA GLN A 95 7.14 16.07 -20.65
C GLN A 95 7.90 17.40 -20.81
N GLU A 96 9.03 17.34 -21.49
CA GLU A 96 9.86 18.50 -21.85
C GLU A 96 10.13 18.48 -23.37
N SER A 97 10.73 19.56 -23.91
CA SER A 97 11.03 19.64 -25.35
C SER A 97 11.91 18.48 -25.81
N GLY A 98 11.31 17.54 -26.55
CA GLY A 98 11.98 16.38 -27.13
C GLY A 98 11.87 15.08 -26.34
N GLY A 99 11.38 15.06 -25.09
CA GLY A 99 11.32 13.82 -24.31
C GLY A 99 10.69 13.94 -22.94
N TRP A 100 11.17 13.13 -22.00
CA TRP A 100 10.72 13.11 -20.61
C TRP A 100 11.86 13.48 -19.67
N GLN A 101 11.53 14.08 -18.54
CA GLN A 101 12.43 14.33 -17.43
C GLN A 101 11.82 13.77 -16.14
N LEU A 102 12.66 13.23 -15.26
CA LEU A 102 12.21 12.80 -13.94
C LEU A 102 11.76 14.00 -13.11
N LEU A 103 10.52 13.94 -12.60
CA LEU A 103 9.98 14.91 -11.66
C LEU A 103 10.04 14.39 -10.22
N ALA A 104 9.70 13.12 -9.99
CA ALA A 104 9.77 12.49 -8.67
C ALA A 104 9.97 10.97 -8.80
N ALA A 105 10.72 10.36 -7.88
CA ALA A 105 10.86 8.91 -7.77
C ALA A 105 10.80 8.47 -6.32
N LYS A 106 10.15 7.33 -6.08
CA LYS A 106 10.30 6.51 -4.88
C LYS A 106 10.34 5.06 -5.34
N HIS A 107 11.54 4.53 -5.47
CA HIS A 107 11.83 3.36 -6.29
C HIS A 107 11.91 2.05 -5.48
N TYR A 108 12.04 2.12 -4.16
CA TYR A 108 11.91 0.97 -3.27
C TYR A 108 10.89 1.25 -2.19
N ILE A 109 9.75 0.58 -2.29
CA ILE A 109 8.65 0.66 -1.35
C ILE A 109 8.23 -0.76 -1.01
N GLU A 110 8.45 -1.19 0.22
CA GLU A 110 8.03 -2.52 0.65
C GLU A 110 6.50 -2.59 0.81
N ILE A 111 5.93 -3.61 0.14
CA ILE A 111 4.50 -3.84 0.02
C ILE A 111 4.16 -5.34 -0.03
N GLY A 112 2.97 -5.70 0.44
CA GLY A 112 2.51 -7.09 0.42
C GLY A 112 3.23 -7.96 1.45
N THR A 113 3.12 -9.28 1.26
CA THR A 113 3.58 -10.32 2.20
C THR A 113 4.04 -11.53 1.42
N TYR A 114 4.83 -12.42 2.04
CA TYR A 114 5.39 -13.60 1.38
C TYR A 114 6.30 -13.25 0.18
N GLY A 115 6.91 -12.07 0.21
CA GLY A 115 7.70 -11.52 -0.90
C GLY A 115 6.88 -11.16 -2.15
N LEU A 116 5.55 -11.19 -2.07
CA LEU A 116 4.66 -10.94 -3.21
C LEU A 116 4.06 -9.53 -3.16
N THR A 117 3.80 -8.98 -4.33
CA THR A 117 3.09 -7.72 -4.54
C THR A 117 1.63 -7.96 -4.91
N PRO A 118 0.71 -6.99 -4.65
CA PRO A 118 -0.66 -7.09 -5.16
C PRO A 118 -0.66 -7.17 -6.69
N GLU A 119 -1.45 -8.09 -7.24
CA GLU A 119 -1.59 -8.26 -8.69
C GLU A 119 -2.03 -6.97 -9.39
N ALA A 120 -1.61 -6.79 -10.64
CA ALA A 120 -1.87 -5.60 -11.46
C ALA A 120 -3.35 -5.16 -11.50
N LYS A 121 -4.28 -6.11 -11.42
CA LYS A 121 -5.74 -5.87 -11.44
C LYS A 121 -6.26 -5.13 -10.21
N TYR A 122 -5.56 -5.22 -9.07
CA TYR A 122 -5.97 -4.58 -7.82
C TYR A 122 -5.45 -3.15 -7.67
N TRP A 123 -4.48 -2.76 -8.51
CA TRP A 123 -4.00 -1.40 -8.54
C TRP A 123 -5.00 -0.49 -9.25
N SER A 124 -5.15 0.72 -8.72
CA SER A 124 -5.96 1.76 -9.31
C SER A 124 -5.22 3.09 -9.31
N PHE A 125 -5.49 3.93 -10.29
CA PHE A 125 -4.97 5.29 -10.35
C PHE A 125 -6.09 6.27 -10.03
N ARG A 126 -5.85 7.15 -9.05
CA ARG A 126 -6.89 7.99 -8.43
C ARG A 126 -6.40 9.42 -8.24
N GLN A 127 -7.36 10.35 -8.22
CA GLN A 127 -7.13 11.76 -7.91
C GLN A 127 -7.38 11.99 -6.42
N PHE A 128 -6.35 12.45 -5.71
CA PHE A 128 -6.34 12.71 -4.28
C PHE A 128 -6.33 14.22 -3.95
N GLY A 129 -6.52 15.06 -4.96
CA GLY A 129 -6.48 16.52 -4.89
C GLY A 129 -6.52 17.08 -6.31
N ARG A 130 -6.82 18.37 -6.50
CA ARG A 130 -7.00 18.96 -7.83
C ARG A 130 -5.84 18.61 -8.79
N GLU A 131 -4.61 18.72 -8.29
CA GLU A 131 -3.37 18.39 -9.01
C GLU A 131 -2.57 17.32 -8.25
N ARG A 132 -3.25 16.36 -7.61
CA ARG A 132 -2.63 15.30 -6.82
C ARG A 132 -3.15 13.96 -7.32
N TRP A 133 -2.26 13.18 -7.90
CA TRP A 133 -2.59 11.89 -8.50
C TRP A 133 -1.65 10.81 -8.00
N GLY A 134 -2.12 9.58 -8.04
CA GLY A 134 -1.29 8.47 -7.61
C GLY A 134 -1.98 7.11 -7.64
N PHE A 135 -1.23 6.11 -7.19
CA PHE A 135 -1.63 4.71 -7.23
C PHE A 135 -2.16 4.25 -5.87
N MET A 136 -3.11 3.34 -5.91
CA MET A 136 -3.73 2.75 -4.74
C MET A 136 -3.97 1.27 -4.96
N ALA A 137 -3.68 0.44 -3.95
CA ALA A 137 -3.97 -0.99 -3.96
C ALA A 137 -4.31 -1.51 -2.56
N PRO A 138 -5.19 -2.52 -2.46
CA PRO A 138 -5.37 -3.25 -1.21
C PRO A 138 -4.16 -4.16 -0.94
N MET A 139 -3.90 -4.42 0.33
CA MET A 139 -3.07 -5.54 0.78
C MET A 139 -3.68 -6.17 2.01
N SER A 140 -3.29 -7.41 2.32
CA SER A 140 -3.69 -8.10 3.55
C SER A 140 -2.50 -8.81 4.15
N TYR A 141 -2.52 -8.98 5.46
CA TYR A 141 -1.46 -9.64 6.22
C TYR A 141 -2.03 -10.27 7.48
N LEU A 142 -1.29 -11.24 8.00
CA LEU A 142 -1.53 -11.83 9.31
C LEU A 142 -0.54 -11.23 10.31
N LYS A 143 -1.03 -10.82 11.48
CA LYS A 143 -0.20 -10.29 12.56
C LYS A 143 -0.78 -10.71 13.90
N HIS A 144 -0.01 -11.47 14.68
CA HIS A 144 -0.34 -11.84 16.08
C HIS A 144 -1.79 -12.34 16.29
N GLY A 145 -2.26 -13.27 15.45
CA GLY A 145 -3.63 -13.83 15.56
C GLY A 145 -4.72 -12.98 14.91
N TYR A 146 -4.38 -11.84 14.32
CA TYR A 146 -5.29 -11.01 13.54
C TYR A 146 -5.03 -11.16 12.05
N ALA A 147 -6.12 -11.25 11.28
CA ALA A 147 -6.12 -11.02 9.85
C ALA A 147 -6.52 -9.57 9.57
N SER A 148 -5.61 -8.81 8.96
CA SER A 148 -5.79 -7.40 8.67
C SER A 148 -5.67 -7.11 7.18
N SER A 149 -6.38 -6.08 6.73
CA SER A 149 -6.29 -5.53 5.38
C SER A 149 -6.03 -4.04 5.45
N GLU A 150 -5.21 -3.55 4.54
CA GLU A 150 -4.87 -2.14 4.38
C GLU A 150 -5.14 -1.67 2.95
N ILE A 151 -5.36 -0.37 2.79
CA ILE A 151 -5.18 0.30 1.51
C ILE A 151 -3.84 1.02 1.53
N LEU A 152 -3.01 0.68 0.55
CA LEU A 152 -1.78 1.40 0.22
C LEU A 152 -2.13 2.56 -0.70
N ILE A 153 -1.62 3.74 -0.38
CA ILE A 153 -1.82 4.94 -1.19
C ILE A 153 -0.47 5.60 -1.44
N PHE A 154 -0.16 5.82 -2.71
CA PHE A 154 1.04 6.53 -3.12
C PHE A 154 0.67 7.74 -3.94
N ILE A 155 1.13 8.92 -3.55
CA ILE A 155 0.67 10.17 -4.16
C ILE A 155 1.85 11.06 -4.47
N HIS A 156 1.88 11.55 -5.69
CA HIS A 156 2.73 12.66 -6.06
C HIS A 156 2.20 13.95 -5.47
N ASN A 157 3.00 14.63 -4.66
CA ASN A 157 2.57 15.86 -3.98
C ASN A 157 2.48 17.09 -4.91
N GLY A 158 2.56 16.90 -6.24
CA GLY A 158 2.65 17.98 -7.22
C GLY A 158 3.94 18.78 -7.14
N ALA A 159 4.99 18.22 -6.55
CA ALA A 159 6.34 18.77 -6.57
C ALA A 159 7.34 17.64 -6.87
N GLY A 160 8.42 17.52 -6.11
CA GLY A 160 9.46 16.51 -6.33
C GLY A 160 9.32 15.22 -5.50
N LYS A 161 8.20 14.98 -4.80
CA LYS A 161 8.08 13.87 -3.85
C LYS A 161 6.87 12.97 -4.07
N ILE A 162 7.02 11.71 -3.65
CA ILE A 162 5.96 10.71 -3.60
C ILE A 162 5.75 10.29 -2.14
N SER A 163 4.58 10.64 -1.58
CA SER A 163 4.16 10.19 -0.25
C SER A 163 3.62 8.76 -0.28
N LYS A 164 3.73 8.07 0.85
CA LYS A 164 3.14 6.76 1.13
C LYS A 164 2.18 6.89 2.31
N SER A 165 0.99 6.34 2.19
CA SER A 165 0.05 6.16 3.29
C SER A 165 -0.41 4.70 3.33
N ARG A 166 -0.59 4.19 4.55
CA ARG A 166 -1.23 2.90 4.83
C ARG A 166 -2.45 3.18 5.69
N ILE A 167 -3.59 2.64 5.33
CA ILE A 167 -4.85 2.82 6.07
C ILE A 167 -5.45 1.45 6.30
N THR A 168 -5.62 1.06 7.55
CA THR A 168 -6.24 -0.21 7.94
C THR A 168 -7.73 -0.16 7.58
N THR A 169 -8.19 -1.15 6.83
CA THR A 169 -9.58 -1.22 6.34
C THR A 169 -10.33 -2.44 6.82
N LYS A 170 -9.64 -3.47 7.30
CA LYS A 170 -10.27 -4.61 7.94
C LYS A 170 -9.32 -5.17 8.99
N THR A 171 -9.86 -5.61 10.12
CA THR A 171 -9.14 -6.45 11.09
C THR A 171 -10.12 -7.44 11.71
N SER A 172 -9.70 -8.69 11.88
CA SER A 172 -10.47 -9.72 12.57
C SER A 172 -9.55 -10.70 13.29
N ASN A 173 -9.96 -11.16 14.48
CA ASN A 173 -9.34 -12.28 15.20
C ASN A 173 -10.26 -13.52 15.26
N GLY A 174 -11.35 -13.54 14.49
CA GLY A 174 -12.34 -14.61 14.54
C GLY A 174 -11.74 -15.99 14.28
N TYR A 175 -10.83 -16.11 13.31
CA TYR A 175 -10.13 -17.37 13.04
C TYR A 175 -9.36 -17.89 14.26
N TYR A 176 -8.62 -17.01 14.94
CA TYR A 176 -7.84 -17.39 16.12
C TYR A 176 -8.73 -17.77 17.32
N LEU A 177 -9.86 -17.09 17.48
CA LEU A 177 -10.85 -17.36 18.52
C LEU A 177 -11.85 -18.46 18.16
N ASN A 178 -11.68 -19.11 17.01
CA ASN A 178 -12.69 -19.99 16.40
C ASN A 178 -14.12 -19.43 16.48
N ASN A 179 -14.28 -18.13 16.20
CA ASN A 179 -15.53 -17.37 16.30
C ASN A 179 -16.27 -17.52 17.64
N CYS A 180 -15.55 -17.82 18.73
CA CYS A 180 -16.10 -18.14 20.04
C CYS A 180 -17.01 -19.38 20.07
N ASP A 181 -16.83 -20.30 19.12
CA ASP A 181 -17.56 -21.56 19.08
C ASP A 181 -16.96 -22.60 20.03
N THR A 182 -15.63 -22.71 20.07
CA THR A 182 -14.91 -23.63 20.95
C THR A 182 -13.89 -22.93 21.82
N ASN A 183 -13.54 -23.52 22.95
CA ASN A 183 -12.42 -23.09 23.78
C ASN A 183 -11.11 -23.50 23.08
N PRO A 184 -10.18 -22.57 22.81
CA PRO A 184 -8.94 -22.86 22.07
C PRO A 184 -7.96 -23.76 22.83
N GLU A 185 -8.11 -23.90 24.16
CA GLU A 185 -7.27 -24.77 24.99
C GLU A 185 -7.81 -26.20 25.04
N THR A 186 -9.13 -26.37 25.17
CA THR A 186 -9.76 -27.68 25.35
C THR A 186 -10.35 -28.28 24.07
N TYR A 187 -10.51 -27.46 23.03
CA TYR A 187 -11.17 -27.80 21.76
C TYR A 187 -12.64 -28.26 21.91
N GLN A 188 -13.25 -28.05 23.07
CA GLN A 188 -14.66 -28.33 23.34
C GLN A 188 -15.52 -27.08 23.07
N PRO A 189 -16.84 -27.23 22.82
CA PRO A 189 -17.74 -26.10 22.74
C PRO A 189 -17.65 -25.20 23.98
N ASN A 190 -17.62 -23.88 23.78
CA ASN A 190 -17.58 -22.93 24.89
C ASN A 190 -18.84 -23.06 25.76
N THR A 191 -18.66 -23.11 27.09
CA THR A 191 -19.74 -22.84 28.04
C THR A 191 -20.27 -21.40 27.88
N PRO A 192 -21.45 -21.06 28.42
CA PRO A 192 -21.97 -19.70 28.35
C PRO A 192 -20.99 -18.64 28.89
N ALA A 193 -20.30 -18.93 30.00
CA ALA A 193 -19.34 -18.01 30.61
C ALA A 193 -18.06 -17.84 29.77
N GLU A 194 -17.53 -18.92 29.19
CA GLU A 194 -16.37 -18.85 28.29
C GLU A 194 -16.71 -18.09 27.01
N ARG A 195 -17.90 -18.34 26.45
CA ARG A 195 -18.37 -17.62 25.26
C ARG A 195 -18.51 -16.13 25.54
N GLU A 196 -18.99 -15.73 26.72
CA GLU A 196 -19.06 -14.33 27.10
C GLU A 196 -17.68 -13.67 27.19
N LYS A 197 -16.72 -14.33 27.83
CA LYS A 197 -15.32 -13.87 27.89
C LYS A 197 -14.71 -13.75 26.49
N CYS A 198 -14.86 -14.78 25.65
CA CYS A 198 -14.37 -14.76 24.27
C CYS A 198 -15.01 -13.62 23.47
N ARG A 199 -16.33 -13.40 23.60
CA ARG A 199 -17.04 -12.31 22.92
C ARG A 199 -16.59 -10.93 23.37
N ALA A 200 -16.03 -10.77 24.58
CA ALA A 200 -15.46 -9.50 24.99
C ALA A 200 -14.17 -9.15 24.21
N GLU A 201 -13.43 -10.17 23.74
CA GLU A 201 -12.18 -10.04 22.99
C GLU A 201 -12.36 -10.18 21.48
N TRP A 202 -13.49 -10.74 21.04
CA TRP A 202 -13.78 -10.95 19.63
C TRP A 202 -13.98 -9.63 18.89
N TYR A 203 -13.30 -9.51 17.77
CA TYR A 203 -13.23 -8.31 16.97
C TYR A 203 -13.41 -8.67 15.49
N GLU A 204 -14.29 -7.94 14.82
CA GLU A 204 -14.41 -7.95 13.37
C GLU A 204 -14.90 -6.58 12.91
N LEU A 205 -13.96 -5.76 12.44
CA LEU A 205 -14.27 -4.46 11.86
C LEU A 205 -13.83 -4.43 10.40
N SER A 206 -14.65 -3.78 9.58
CA SER A 206 -14.38 -3.52 8.18
C SER A 206 -14.81 -2.10 7.82
N THR A 207 -14.15 -1.54 6.81
CA THR A 207 -14.29 -0.16 6.41
C THR A 207 -14.45 -0.05 4.91
N SER A 208 -15.48 0.68 4.47
CA SER A 208 -15.55 1.18 3.09
C SER A 208 -14.83 2.51 2.97
N PHE A 209 -14.22 2.77 1.81
CA PHE A 209 -13.35 3.90 1.55
C PHE A 209 -13.90 4.80 0.44
N ARG A 210 -13.80 6.13 0.63
CA ARG A 210 -14.12 7.12 -0.40
C ARG A 210 -13.21 8.34 -0.35
N ILE A 211 -12.79 8.85 -1.50
CA ILE A 211 -12.12 10.15 -1.63
C ILE A 211 -13.20 11.24 -1.69
N MET A 212 -13.03 12.35 -0.97
CA MET A 212 -14.02 13.42 -0.84
C MET A 212 -13.62 14.69 -1.62
N PRO A 213 -13.79 14.72 -2.96
CA PRO A 213 -13.30 15.83 -3.80
C PRO A 213 -14.02 17.17 -3.55
N HIS A 214 -15.20 17.14 -2.94
CA HIS A 214 -15.98 18.35 -2.62
C HIS A 214 -15.76 18.85 -1.19
N ALA A 215 -15.02 18.11 -0.36
CA ALA A 215 -14.68 18.54 0.99
C ALA A 215 -13.46 19.48 0.97
N ARG A 216 -13.34 20.33 2.00
CA ARG A 216 -12.22 21.27 2.11
C ARG A 216 -10.88 20.51 2.14
N PRO A 217 -9.96 20.76 1.20
CA PRO A 217 -8.69 20.06 1.16
C PRO A 217 -7.74 20.51 2.28
N THR A 218 -6.82 19.63 2.65
CA THR A 218 -5.70 19.92 3.56
C THR A 218 -4.39 19.82 2.77
N ALA A 219 -3.61 20.90 2.73
CA ALA A 219 -2.38 20.99 1.91
C ALA A 219 -2.58 20.60 0.43
N GLY A 220 -3.76 20.87 -0.13
CA GLY A 220 -4.11 20.53 -1.52
C GLY A 220 -4.58 19.08 -1.74
N PHE A 221 -4.72 18.28 -0.68
CA PHE A 221 -5.23 16.91 -0.73
C PHE A 221 -6.67 16.83 -0.23
N TYR A 222 -7.50 16.08 -0.94
CA TYR A 222 -8.88 15.79 -0.55
C TYR A 222 -8.91 14.89 0.68
N PRO A 223 -9.80 15.14 1.66
CA PRO A 223 -10.02 14.22 2.76
C PRO A 223 -10.51 12.85 2.26
N LEU A 224 -10.26 11.82 3.05
CA LEU A 224 -10.77 10.47 2.83
C LEU A 224 -11.86 10.19 3.84
N GLN A 225 -12.99 9.65 3.40
CA GLN A 225 -14.04 9.15 4.27
C GLN A 225 -13.92 7.64 4.42
N LEU A 226 -13.87 7.21 5.67
CA LEU A 226 -13.91 5.82 6.09
C LEU A 226 -15.23 5.54 6.77
N THR A 227 -15.95 4.52 6.34
CA THR A 227 -17.23 4.12 6.96
C THR A 227 -17.08 2.73 7.56
N VAL A 228 -17.07 2.66 8.90
CA VAL A 228 -16.79 1.45 9.67
C VAL A 228 -18.08 0.70 10.02
N SER A 229 -18.03 -0.62 9.85
CA SER A 229 -19.07 -1.56 10.26
C SER A 229 -18.46 -2.80 10.92
N GLY A 230 -19.23 -3.40 11.83
CA GLY A 230 -18.85 -4.62 12.55
C GLY A 230 -18.89 -4.43 14.07
N PHE A 231 -18.04 -5.12 14.80
CA PHE A 231 -17.97 -5.04 16.26
C PHE A 231 -16.55 -5.13 16.81
N ASN A 232 -16.38 -4.55 18.00
CA ASN A 232 -15.22 -4.71 18.87
C ASN A 232 -15.75 -5.08 20.26
N GLY A 233 -15.60 -6.34 20.63
CA GLY A 233 -16.29 -6.92 21.77
C GLY A 233 -17.80 -6.71 21.64
N PHE A 234 -18.41 -6.16 22.70
CA PHE A 234 -19.83 -5.83 22.72
C PHE A 234 -20.19 -4.52 22.00
N LYS A 235 -19.20 -3.68 21.64
CA LYS A 235 -19.46 -2.43 20.94
C LYS A 235 -19.69 -2.68 19.46
N ARG A 236 -20.83 -2.23 18.94
CA ARG A 236 -21.20 -2.34 17.52
C ARG A 236 -21.01 -1.03 16.77
N TYR A 237 -20.55 -1.14 15.54
CA TYR A 237 -20.41 -0.05 14.59
C TYR A 237 -21.37 -0.27 13.43
N ARG A 238 -22.21 0.73 13.15
CA ARG A 238 -23.21 0.68 12.08
C ARG A 238 -22.94 1.82 11.10
N ASN A 239 -22.09 1.58 10.11
CA ASN A 239 -21.70 2.55 9.10
C ASN A 239 -21.23 3.89 9.71
N GLN A 240 -20.43 3.83 10.77
CA GLN A 240 -19.92 5.03 11.42
C GLN A 240 -18.84 5.69 10.56
N ALA A 241 -19.04 6.95 10.20
CA ALA A 241 -18.12 7.68 9.33
C ALA A 241 -16.98 8.35 10.11
N PHE A 242 -15.78 8.30 9.55
CA PHE A 242 -14.58 8.98 10.02
C PHE A 242 -13.95 9.71 8.84
N LEU A 243 -13.48 10.94 9.07
CA LEU A 243 -12.72 11.69 8.09
C LEU A 243 -11.23 11.64 8.42
N ILE A 244 -10.44 11.29 7.41
CA ILE A 244 -8.98 11.29 7.46
C ILE A 244 -8.48 12.45 6.62
N HIS A 245 -7.64 13.27 7.23
CA HIS A 245 -6.99 14.39 6.57
C HIS A 245 -5.53 14.07 6.27
N TYR A 246 -5.02 14.66 5.19
CA TYR A 246 -3.60 14.60 4.89
C TYR A 246 -2.83 15.46 5.90
N ASN A 247 -1.80 14.89 6.51
CA ASN A 247 -0.89 15.59 7.40
C ASN A 247 0.37 15.98 6.62
N ALA A 248 0.55 17.28 6.37
CA ALA A 248 1.68 17.78 5.59
C ALA A 248 3.04 17.55 6.28
N ALA A 249 3.11 17.61 7.61
CA ALA A 249 4.34 17.40 8.36
C ALA A 249 4.79 15.92 8.31
N LYS A 250 3.82 14.99 8.33
CA LYS A 250 4.08 13.55 8.21
C LYS A 250 4.08 13.04 6.76
N GLU A 251 3.86 13.94 5.79
CA GLU A 251 3.71 13.64 4.36
C GLU A 251 2.81 12.40 4.09
N SER A 252 1.69 12.27 4.80
CA SER A 252 0.81 11.08 4.72
C SER A 252 -0.61 11.36 5.22
N TYR A 253 -1.56 10.50 4.82
CA TYR A 253 -2.84 10.40 5.54
C TYR A 253 -2.64 9.68 6.86
N VAL A 254 -3.20 10.25 7.93
CA VAL A 254 -3.01 9.76 9.30
C VAL A 254 -4.36 9.40 9.89
N GLU A 255 -4.52 8.13 10.23
CA GLU A 255 -5.72 7.65 10.91
C GLU A 255 -5.92 8.42 12.24
N PRO A 256 -7.12 8.97 12.50
CA PRO A 256 -7.38 9.65 13.75
C PRO A 256 -7.36 8.64 14.90
N GLN A 257 -6.92 9.04 16.09
CA GLN A 257 -6.88 8.16 17.27
C GLN A 257 -8.24 7.55 17.62
N THR A 258 -9.33 8.22 17.23
CA THR A 258 -10.71 7.75 17.42
C THR A 258 -11.15 6.68 16.41
N TYR A 259 -10.36 6.43 15.35
CA TYR A 259 -10.64 5.39 14.36
C TYR A 259 -10.42 4.01 15.00
N PRO A 260 -11.44 3.13 15.03
CA PRO A 260 -11.40 1.90 15.84
C PRO A 260 -10.49 0.79 15.28
N LEU A 261 -9.93 1.00 14.09
CA LEU A 261 -8.92 0.14 13.46
C LEU A 261 -7.50 0.72 13.59
N ALA A 262 -7.33 1.93 14.14
CA ALA A 262 -6.01 2.50 14.37
C ALA A 262 -5.28 1.70 15.48
N ASN A 263 -4.05 1.27 15.20
CA ASN A 263 -3.17 0.55 16.13
C ASN A 263 -3.58 -0.89 16.50
N LYS A 264 -4.29 -1.59 15.60
CA LYS A 264 -4.55 -3.04 15.73
C LYS A 264 -3.62 -3.89 14.87
#